data_AF-A0A7W5T6A0-F1
#
_entry.id   AF-A0A7W5T6A0-F1
#
_cell.length_a   1.000
_cell.length_b   1.000
_cell.length_c   1.000
_cell.angle_alpha   90.00
_cell.angle_beta   90.00
_cell.angle_gamma   90.00
#
_symmetry.space_group_name_H-M   'P 1'
#
loop_
_entity.id
_entity.type
_entity.pdbx_description
1 polymer ?
#
loop_
_entity_poly.entity_id
_entity_poly.type
_entity_poly.pdbx_seq_one_letter_code
_entity_poly.pdbx_strand_id
1 'polypeptide(L)' 'MAEVDLALLAQQNAEILEELKALRREVAELKEQSGRTLDFERRNDPRRPSSLTQR' A
#
# COMPACT_ATOMS: atom_id res chain seq x y z
N MET A 1 -32.72 -16.56 -22.75
CA MET A 1 -31.76 -16.23 -21.67
C MET A 1 -30.40 -16.62 -22.20
N ALA A 2 -29.41 -15.72 -22.19
CA ALA A 2 -28.07 -16.08 -22.63
C ALA A 2 -27.51 -17.14 -21.68
N GLU A 3 -27.02 -18.25 -22.22
CA GLU A 3 -26.31 -19.24 -21.42
C GLU A 3 -25.03 -18.58 -20.89
N VAL A 4 -24.99 -18.41 -19.57
CA VAL A 4 -23.83 -17.84 -18.89
C VAL A 4 -22.78 -18.93 -18.79
N ASP A 5 -21.65 -18.72 -19.44
CA ASP A 5 -20.50 -19.60 -19.31
C ASP A 5 -19.84 -19.39 -17.94
N LEU A 6 -20.15 -20.29 -17.01
CA LEU A 6 -19.63 -20.27 -15.65
C LEU A 6 -18.11 -20.49 -15.60
N ALA A 7 -17.54 -21.21 -16.57
CA ALA A 7 -16.09 -21.44 -16.63
C ALA A 7 -15.35 -20.17 -17.02
N LEU A 8 -15.87 -19.44 -18.01
CA LEU A 8 -15.33 -18.14 -18.40
C LEU A 8 -15.41 -17.12 -17.25
N LEU A 9 -16.55 -17.05 -16.55
CA LEU A 9 -16.69 -16.18 -15.38
C LEU A 9 -15.74 -16.56 -14.24
N ALA A 10 -15.55 -17.86 -13.99
CA ALA A 10 -14.62 -18.32 -12.96
C ALA A 10 -13.17 -17.93 -13.30
N GLN A 11 -12.78 -18.04 -14.56
CA GLN A 11 -11.47 -17.60 -15.03
C GLN A 11 -11.29 -16.10 -14.83
N GLN A 12 -12.24 -15.28 -15.29
CA GLN A 12 -12.19 -13.83 -15.14
C GLN A 12 -12.12 -13.41 -13.67
N ASN A 13 -12.90 -14.05 -12.80
CA ASN A 13 -12.84 -13.80 -11.36
C ASN A 13 -11.47 -14.14 -10.76
N ALA A 14 -10.81 -15.22 -11.23
CA ALA A 14 -9.48 -15.57 -10.77
C ALA A 14 -8.43 -14.52 -11.18
N GLU A 15 -8.50 -14.03 -12.41
CA GLU A 15 -7.63 -12.95 -12.92
C GLU A 15 -7.81 -11.67 -12.09
N ILE A 16 -9.07 -11.24 -11.88
CA ILE A 16 -9.39 -10.06 -11.04
C ILE A 16 -8.88 -10.23 -9.61
N LEU A 17 -8.99 -11.43 -9.03
CA LEU A 17 -8.50 -11.70 -7.68
C LEU A 17 -6.98 -11.58 -7.57
N GLU A 18 -6.23 -12.00 -8.59
CA GLU A 18 -4.78 -11.84 -8.62
C GLU A 18 -4.37 -10.37 -8.76
N GLU A 19 -5.05 -9.60 -9.61
CA GLU A 19 -4.82 -8.16 -9.73
C GLU A 19 -5.09 -7.44 -8.40
N LEU A 20 -6.18 -7.78 -7.72
CA LEU A 20 -6.50 -7.21 -6.40
C LEU A 20 -5.45 -7.56 -5.34
N LYS A 21 -4.88 -8.77 -5.38
CA LYS A 21 -3.78 -9.14 -4.48
C LYS A 21 -2.52 -8.34 -4.79
N ALA A 22 -2.20 -8.14 -6.06
CA ALA A 22 -1.05 -7.34 -6.47
C ALA A 22 -1.21 -5.88 -6.01
N LEU A 23 -2.37 -5.27 -6.26
CA LEU A 23 -2.67 -3.90 -5.82
C LEU A 23 -2.62 -3.75 -4.30
N ARG A 24 -3.10 -4.74 -3.53
CA ARG A 24 -3.00 -4.72 -2.07
C ARG A 24 -1.56 -4.70 -1.57
N ARG A 25 -0.65 -5.44 -2.23
CA ARG A 25 0.78 -5.44 -1.90
C ARG A 25 1.41 -4.08 -2.21
N GLU A 26 1.16 -3.54 -3.39
CA GLU A 26 1.68 -2.23 -3.80
C GLU A 26 1.22 -1.12 -2.85
N VAL A 27 -0.07 -1.10 -2.46
CA VAL A 27 -0.58 -0.14 -1.49
C VAL A 27 0.09 -0.31 -0.11
N ALA A 28 0.38 -1.54 0.32
CA ALA A 28 1.08 -1.77 1.58
C ALA A 28 2.52 -1.24 1.53
N GLU A 29 3.24 -1.47 0.43
CA GLU A 29 4.59 -0.96 0.21
C GLU A 29 4.62 0.58 0.18
N LEU A 30 3.68 1.20 -0.54
CA LEU A 30 3.57 2.67 -0.58
C LEU A 30 3.28 3.28 0.79
N LYS A 31 2.43 2.63 1.60
CA LYS A 31 2.17 3.06 2.98
C LYS A 31 3.42 2.96 3.85
N GLU A 32 4.18 1.88 3.71
CA GLU A 32 5.44 1.72 4.44
C GLU A 32 6.47 2.79 4.05
N GLN A 33 6.63 3.04 2.74
CA GLN A 33 7.51 4.09 2.23
C GLN A 33 7.09 5.47 2.73
N SER A 34 5.79 5.79 2.65
CA SER A 34 5.26 7.07 3.15
C SER A 34 5.53 7.26 4.65
N GLY A 35 5.33 6.21 5.47
CA GLY A 35 5.65 6.25 6.89
C GLY A 35 7.13 6.55 7.15
N ARG A 36 8.04 5.88 6.43
CA ARG A 36 9.48 6.13 6.52
C ARG A 36 9.87 7.55 6.12
N THR A 37 9.25 8.09 5.07
CA THR A 37 9.48 9.47 4.60
C THR A 37 9.02 10.49 5.65
N LEU A 38 7.81 10.33 6.20
CA LEU A 38 7.30 11.22 7.25
C LEU A 38 8.16 11.17 8.52
N ASP A 39 8.64 10.00 8.91
CA ASP A 39 9.54 9.85 10.05
C ASP A 39 10.92 10.45 9.80
N PHE A 40 11.40 10.46 8.56
CA PHE A 40 12.62 11.16 8.17
C PHE A 40 12.42 12.68 8.25
N GLU A 41 11.33 13.20 7.70
CA GLU A 41 11.00 14.64 7.75
C GLU A 41 10.85 15.12 9.19
N ARG A 42 10.12 14.39 10.05
CA ARG A 42 9.98 14.71 11.48
C ARG A 42 11.30 14.74 12.23
N ARG A 43 12.23 13.83 11.91
CA ARG A 43 13.55 13.77 12.55
C ARG A 43 14.45 14.92 12.15
N ASN A 44 14.32 15.38 10.90
CA ASN A 44 15.11 16.46 10.31
C ASN A 44 14.41 17.83 10.32
N ASP A 45 13.26 17.95 10.97
CA ASP A 45 12.54 19.21 11.08
C ASP A 45 13.42 20.26 11.79
N PRO A 46 13.82 21.36 11.12
CA PRO A 46 14.69 22.38 11.70
C PRO A 46 14.00 23.17 12.83
N ARG A 47 12.67 23.05 12.97
CA ARG A 47 11.89 23.63 14.07
C ARG A 47 11.74 22.69 15.27
N ARG A 48 12.28 21.46 15.18
CA ARG A 48 12.21 20.48 16.27
C ARG A 48 12.98 21.02 17.49
N PRO A 49 12.36 21.15 18.68
CA PRO A 49 13.05 21.61 19.88
C PRO A 49 14.21 20.68 20.23
N SER A 50 15.41 21.23 20.42
CA SER A 50 16.67 20.50 20.66
C SER A 50 16.82 19.92 22.07
N SER A 51 15.79 20.00 22.92
CA SER A 51 15.85 19.56 24.32
C SER A 51 15.93 18.04 24.51
N LEU A 52 15.86 17.25 23.43
CA LEU A 52 16.04 15.79 23.44
C LEU A 52 17.48 15.35 23.12
N THR A 53 18.40 16.27 22.84
CA THR A 53 19.81 15.96 22.51
C THR A 53 20.79 16.23 23.66
N GLN A 54 20.32 16.63 24.84
CA GLN A 54 21.15 16.71 26.05
C GLN A 54 20.81 15.56 27.00
N ARG A 55 21.64 14.52 26.96
CA ARG A 55 21.83 13.59 28.06
C ARG A 55 23.32 13.35 28.24
#